data_AF-A0A7J4JHD6-F1
#
_entry.id   AF-A0A7J4JHD6-F1
#
_cell.length_a   1.000
_cell.length_b   1.000
_cell.length_c   1.000
_cell.angle_alpha   90.00
_cell.angle_beta   90.00
_cell.angle_gamma   90.00
#
_symmetry.space_group_name_H-M   'P 1'
#
loop_
_entity.id
_entity.type
_entity.pdbx_description
1 polymer ?
#
loop_
_entity_poly.entity_id
_entity_poly.type
_entity_poly.pdbx_seq_one_letter_code
_entity_poly.pdbx_strand_id
1 'polypeptide(L)'
;MLEEKVIKALFWSSLFVIIAIFVLIFITSNKSSYTELYFEDPQNLPSLLNIGQEQNFSFSLVNHKGKTSYYSYNVYIIYDGKEETRQIIDTEVITLDSEEGQTFVETFISLEGYSSAEVLVEADNKKIFFFLK
;
A
#
# COMPACT_ATOMS: atom_id res chain seq x y z
N MET A 1 7.45 7.59 62.87
CA MET A 1 7.07 8.72 61.96
C MET A 1 8.01 8.85 60.75
N LEU A 2 9.33 8.72 60.93
CA LEU A 2 10.29 8.79 59.81
C LEU A 2 10.22 7.56 58.89
N GLU A 3 10.19 6.35 59.46
CA GLU A 3 10.13 5.09 58.68
C GLU A 3 8.88 4.96 57.81
N GLU A 4 7.72 5.38 58.31
CA GLU A 4 6.46 5.37 57.56
C GLU A 4 6.51 6.33 56.36
N LYS A 5 7.17 7.48 56.50
CA LYS A 5 7.37 8.44 55.39
C LYS A 5 8.31 7.87 54.33
N VAL A 6 9.38 7.19 54.75
CA VAL A 6 10.35 6.54 53.84
C VAL A 6 9.69 5.40 53.08
N ILE A 7 8.93 4.53 53.75
CA ILE A 7 8.19 3.43 53.11
C ILE A 7 7.19 3.96 52.09
N LYS A 8 6.38 4.97 52.46
CA LYS A 8 5.44 5.60 51.53
C LYS A 8 6.16 6.22 50.32
N ALA A 9 7.29 6.90 50.53
CA ALA A 9 8.07 7.49 49.44
C ALA A 9 8.61 6.43 48.46
N LEU A 10 9.10 5.29 48.97
CA LEU A 10 9.57 4.18 48.14
C LEU A 10 8.42 3.59 47.30
N PHE A 11 7.26 3.35 47.91
CA PHE A 11 6.07 2.87 47.18
C PHE A 11 5.62 3.84 46.08
N TRP A 12 5.52 5.14 46.37
CA TRP A 12 5.13 6.14 45.37
C TRP A 12 6.17 6.28 44.25
N SER A 13 7.46 6.21 44.57
CA SER A 13 8.52 6.26 43.55
C SER A 13 8.48 5.08 42.60
N SER A 14 8.27 3.86 43.12
CA SER A 14 8.15 2.65 42.30
C SER A 14 6.90 2.69 41.42
N LEU A 15 5.78 3.19 41.95
CA LEU A 15 4.54 3.32 41.19
C LEU A 15 4.69 4.32 40.04
N PHE A 16 5.36 5.45 40.28
CA PHE A 16 5.64 6.44 39.24
C PHE A 16 6.51 5.89 38.11
N VAL A 17 7.54 5.10 38.44
CA VAL A 17 8.41 4.48 37.43
C VAL A 17 7.62 3.48 36.57
N ILE A 18 6.77 2.66 37.18
CA ILE A 18 5.92 1.71 36.45
C ILE A 18 4.96 2.44 35.51
N ILE A 19 4.28 3.48 36.01
CA ILE A 19 3.36 4.30 35.19
C ILE A 19 4.13 4.97 34.03
N ALA A 20 5.31 5.51 34.29
CA ALA A 20 6.13 6.14 33.26
C ALA A 20 6.55 5.14 32.17
N ILE A 21 6.89 3.90 32.53
CA ILE A 21 7.21 2.83 31.57
C ILE A 21 5.99 2.48 30.72
N PHE A 22 4.81 2.32 31.33
CA PHE A 22 3.58 2.06 30.59
C PHE A 22 3.25 3.20 29.62
N VAL A 23 3.34 4.45 30.07
CA VAL A 23 3.11 5.63 29.21
C VAL A 23 4.11 5.68 28.06
N LEU A 24 5.39 5.37 28.30
CA LEU A 24 6.41 5.34 27.26
C LEU A 24 6.08 4.31 26.18
N ILE A 25 5.69 3.09 26.57
CA ILE A 25 5.29 2.02 25.63
C ILE A 25 4.10 2.48 24.78
N PHE A 26 3.08 3.08 25.38
CA PHE A 26 1.91 3.59 24.66
C PHE A 26 2.25 4.73 23.68
N ILE A 27 3.16 5.65 24.03
CA ILE A 27 3.54 6.77 23.16
C ILE A 27 4.45 6.31 22.01
N THR A 28 5.30 5.30 22.23
CA THR A 28 6.24 4.81 21.20
C THR A 28 5.60 3.94 20.12
N SER A 29 4.33 3.55 20.25
CA SER A 29 3.59 2.83 19.22
C SER A 29 3.13 3.76 18.08
N ASN A 30 4.06 4.54 17.51
CA ASN A 30 3.79 5.37 16.36
C ASN A 30 4.05 4.57 15.08
N LYS A 31 3.24 3.54 14.84
CA LYS A 31 3.26 2.84 13.55
C LYS A 31 2.84 3.85 12.49
N SER A 32 3.72 4.11 11.53
CA SER A 32 3.42 5.05 10.43
C SER A 32 2.17 4.56 9.70
N SER A 33 1.16 5.42 9.61
CA SER A 33 -0.06 5.16 8.85
C SER A 33 0.19 5.43 7.36
N TYR A 34 0.21 4.39 6.53
CA TYR A 34 0.36 4.53 5.08
C TYR A 34 -0.35 3.40 4.32
N THR A 35 -0.42 3.57 3.01
CA THR A 35 -0.88 2.55 2.05
C THR A 35 0.31 2.07 1.26
N GLU A 36 0.45 0.76 1.14
CA GLU A 36 1.45 0.10 0.31
C GLU A 36 0.82 -0.34 -1.02
N LEU A 37 1.51 -0.08 -2.12
CA LEU A 37 1.10 -0.46 -3.47
C LEU A 37 2.35 -0.92 -4.22
N TYR A 38 2.37 -2.17 -4.70
CA TYR A 38 3.54 -2.75 -5.37
C TYR A 38 3.15 -3.86 -6.35
N PHE A 39 4.03 -4.16 -7.31
CA PHE A 39 3.90 -5.34 -8.18
C PHE A 39 4.41 -6.58 -7.45
N GLU A 40 3.69 -7.69 -7.56
CA GLU A 40 4.06 -8.97 -6.92
C GLU A 40 5.34 -9.56 -7.50
N ASP A 41 5.50 -9.46 -8.83
CA ASP A 41 6.68 -9.96 -9.53
C ASP A 41 7.30 -8.87 -10.43
N PRO A 42 8.05 -7.92 -9.84
CA PRO A 42 8.65 -6.83 -10.60
C PRO A 42 9.68 -7.28 -11.64
N GLN A 43 10.21 -8.50 -11.52
CA GLN A 43 11.23 -9.03 -12.42
C GLN A 43 10.64 -9.67 -13.68
N ASN A 44 9.37 -10.11 -13.61
CA ASN A 44 8.67 -10.75 -14.72
C ASN A 44 7.49 -9.93 -15.23
N LEU A 45 7.51 -8.60 -15.03
CA LEU A 45 6.54 -7.71 -15.66
C LEU A 45 6.66 -7.78 -17.18
N PRO A 46 5.54 -7.70 -17.93
CA PRO A 46 5.60 -7.65 -19.37
C PRO A 46 6.44 -6.46 -19.86
N SER A 47 7.38 -6.72 -20.77
CA SER A 47 8.31 -5.70 -21.28
C SER A 47 8.15 -5.44 -22.78
N LEU A 48 7.41 -6.30 -23.49
CA LEU A 48 7.22 -6.23 -24.93
C LEU A 48 5.75 -6.03 -25.27
N LEU A 49 5.44 -5.07 -26.14
CA LEU A 49 4.08 -4.81 -26.58
C LEU A 49 3.73 -5.68 -27.80
N ASN A 50 3.21 -6.88 -27.54
CA ASN A 50 2.82 -7.81 -28.60
C ASN A 50 1.34 -7.65 -28.98
N ILE A 51 1.07 -7.39 -30.26
CA ILE A 51 -0.28 -7.24 -30.80
C ILE A 51 -1.02 -8.58 -30.71
N GLY A 52 -2.25 -8.55 -30.19
CA GLY A 52 -3.14 -9.70 -30.09
C GLY A 52 -2.70 -10.76 -29.08
N GLN A 53 -1.66 -10.49 -28.29
CA GLN A 53 -1.23 -11.37 -27.21
C GLN A 53 -1.78 -10.88 -25.88
N GLU A 54 -2.25 -11.85 -25.09
CA GLU A 54 -2.63 -11.63 -23.70
C GLU A 54 -1.38 -11.39 -22.86
N GLN A 55 -1.44 -10.34 -22.06
CA GLN A 55 -0.40 -9.96 -21.12
C GLN A 55 -1.02 -9.84 -19.74
N ASN A 56 -0.33 -10.35 -18.73
CA ASN A 56 -0.80 -10.31 -17.36
C ASN A 56 0.26 -9.71 -16.43
N PHE A 57 -0.21 -9.18 -15.33
CA PHE A 57 0.62 -8.76 -14.21
C PHE A 57 -0.24 -8.81 -12.94
N SER A 58 0.42 -8.74 -11.79
CA SER A 58 -0.28 -8.69 -10.52
C SER A 58 0.31 -7.63 -9.61
N PHE A 59 -0.56 -7.02 -8.83
CA PHE A 59 -0.20 -6.00 -7.85
C PHE A 59 -0.93 -6.25 -6.54
N SER A 60 -0.35 -5.75 -5.45
CA SER A 60 -1.00 -5.78 -4.13
C SER A 60 -1.21 -4.38 -3.60
N LEU A 61 -2.32 -4.25 -2.88
CA LEU A 61 -2.69 -3.06 -2.11
C LEU A 61 -2.79 -3.48 -0.63
N VAL A 62 -2.02 -2.83 0.24
CA VAL A 62 -1.95 -3.17 1.67
C VAL A 62 -2.26 -1.93 2.53
N ASN A 63 -3.09 -2.13 3.54
CA ASN A 63 -3.52 -1.09 4.46
C ASN A 63 -2.70 -1.09 5.76
N HIS A 64 -1.77 -0.15 5.91
CA HIS A 64 -1.05 0.08 7.18
C HIS A 64 -1.57 1.28 7.97
N LYS A 65 -2.83 1.71 7.77
CA LYS A 65 -3.40 2.91 8.43
C LYS A 65 -3.86 2.69 9.87
N GLY A 66 -3.77 1.47 10.41
CA GLY A 66 -4.23 1.16 11.77
C GLY A 66 -5.75 1.10 11.94
N LYS A 67 -6.51 1.13 10.83
CA LYS A 67 -7.98 1.08 10.80
C LYS A 67 -8.49 0.59 9.45
N THR A 68 -9.69 0.03 9.42
CA THR A 68 -10.39 -0.31 8.18
C THR A 68 -10.55 0.93 7.29
N SER A 69 -10.23 0.78 6.00
CA SER A 69 -10.24 1.87 5.04
C SER A 69 -10.82 1.42 3.70
N TYR A 70 -11.48 2.35 3.01
CA TYR A 70 -11.97 2.16 1.64
C TYR A 70 -10.92 2.62 0.65
N TYR A 71 -10.74 1.86 -0.41
CA TYR A 71 -9.81 2.15 -1.49
C TYR A 71 -10.54 2.09 -2.81
N SER A 72 -10.30 3.07 -3.67
CA SER A 72 -10.60 2.95 -5.10
C SER A 72 -9.27 2.82 -5.83
N TYR A 73 -9.13 1.76 -6.62
CA TYR A 73 -7.97 1.62 -7.50
C TYR A 73 -8.39 1.73 -8.96
N ASN A 74 -7.45 2.17 -9.78
CA ASN A 74 -7.61 2.23 -11.23
C ASN A 74 -6.38 1.63 -11.90
N VAL A 75 -6.64 0.77 -12.88
CA VAL A 75 -5.65 0.16 -13.74
C VAL A 75 -5.91 0.64 -15.16
N TYR A 76 -4.90 1.21 -15.80
CA TYR A 76 -5.05 1.71 -17.16
C TYR A 76 -3.72 1.66 -17.90
N ILE A 77 -3.82 1.66 -19.22
CA ILE A 77 -2.69 1.66 -20.15
C ILE A 77 -2.73 2.94 -20.98
N ILE A 78 -1.58 3.59 -21.16
CA ILE A 78 -1.38 4.76 -22.02
C ILE A 78 -0.44 4.34 -23.14
N TYR A 79 -0.87 4.45 -24.40
CA TYR A 79 -0.04 4.10 -25.54
C TYR A 79 0.72 5.30 -26.09
N ASP A 80 1.93 5.07 -26.58
CA ASP A 80 2.80 6.09 -27.20
C ASP A 80 2.95 7.40 -26.40
N GLY A 81 2.77 7.35 -25.07
CA GLY A 81 2.85 8.49 -24.16
C GLY A 81 1.73 9.53 -24.35
N LYS A 82 0.60 9.15 -24.95
CA LYS A 82 -0.51 10.04 -25.31
C LYS A 82 -1.75 9.75 -24.49
N GLU A 83 -2.17 10.69 -23.64
CA GLU A 83 -3.35 10.53 -22.77
C GLU A 83 -4.64 10.23 -23.56
N GLU A 84 -4.77 10.70 -24.81
CA GLU A 84 -5.92 10.38 -25.66
C GLU A 84 -6.03 8.90 -26.05
N THR A 85 -4.95 8.13 -25.87
CA THR A 85 -4.93 6.67 -26.13
C THR A 85 -5.18 5.86 -24.85
N ARG A 86 -5.48 6.52 -23.73
CA ARG A 86 -5.69 5.85 -22.45
C ARG A 86 -6.83 4.85 -22.54
N GLN A 87 -6.54 3.60 -22.19
CA GLN A 87 -7.52 2.52 -22.07
C GLN A 87 -7.59 2.08 -20.61
N ILE A 88 -8.80 2.02 -20.08
CA ILE A 88 -9.06 1.47 -18.74
C ILE A 88 -9.02 -0.06 -18.83
N ILE A 89 -8.25 -0.69 -17.94
CA ILE A 89 -8.17 -2.14 -17.78
C ILE A 89 -9.15 -2.57 -16.69
N ASP A 90 -9.06 -1.94 -15.51
CA ASP A 90 -9.94 -2.24 -14.38
C ASP A 90 -10.09 -1.04 -13.43
N THR A 91 -11.22 -0.98 -12.73
CA THR A 91 -11.52 -0.03 -11.67
C THR A 91 -12.41 -0.69 -10.64
N GLU A 92 -11.93 -0.81 -9.40
CA GLU A 92 -12.72 -1.36 -8.30
C GLU A 92 -12.65 -0.48 -7.05
N VAL A 93 -13.65 -0.65 -6.18
CA VAL A 93 -13.65 -0.13 -4.82
C VAL A 93 -13.65 -1.31 -3.84
N ILE A 94 -12.63 -1.37 -3.00
CA ILE A 94 -12.46 -2.43 -2.00
C ILE A 94 -12.42 -1.84 -0.59
N THR A 95 -12.63 -2.71 0.40
CA THR A 95 -12.45 -2.39 1.82
C THR A 95 -11.37 -3.30 2.36
N LEU A 96 -10.37 -2.73 3.02
CA LEU A 96 -9.31 -3.48 3.68
C LEU A 96 -9.28 -3.13 5.17
N ASP A 97 -9.29 -4.14 6.02
CA ASP A 97 -9.04 -4.01 7.45
C ASP A 97 -7.59 -3.58 7.71
N SER A 98 -7.31 -3.22 8.97
CA SER A 98 -5.95 -2.83 9.36
C SER A 98 -4.99 -4.00 9.14
N GLU A 99 -3.86 -3.71 8.47
CA GLU A 99 -2.82 -4.67 8.08
C GLU A 99 -3.26 -5.72 7.04
N GLU A 100 -4.48 -5.61 6.52
CA GLU A 100 -4.94 -6.47 5.43
C GLU A 100 -4.33 -6.00 4.10
N GLY A 101 -4.01 -6.98 3.26
CA GLY A 101 -3.59 -6.77 1.88
C GLY A 101 -4.38 -7.66 0.93
N GLN A 102 -4.61 -7.17 -0.27
CA GLN A 102 -5.26 -7.92 -1.34
C GLN A 102 -4.42 -7.82 -2.61
N THR A 103 -4.28 -8.96 -3.28
CA THR A 103 -3.60 -9.11 -4.56
C THR A 103 -4.62 -9.18 -5.69
N PHE A 104 -4.33 -8.45 -6.77
CA PHE A 104 -5.13 -8.39 -7.97
C PHE A 104 -4.31 -8.92 -9.14
N VAL A 105 -4.96 -9.70 -10.00
CA VAL A 105 -4.36 -10.22 -11.23
C VAL A 105 -5.05 -9.56 -12.39
N GLU A 106 -4.30 -8.77 -13.13
CA GLU A 106 -4.79 -8.02 -14.26
C GLU A 106 -4.36 -8.66 -15.57
N THR A 107 -5.21 -8.49 -16.57
CA THR A 107 -4.96 -9.03 -17.90
C THR A 107 -5.39 -8.02 -18.95
N PHE A 108 -4.58 -7.82 -19.97
CA PHE A 108 -4.89 -6.94 -21.08
C PHE A 108 -4.39 -7.51 -22.41
N ILE A 109 -5.01 -7.07 -23.49
CA ILE A 109 -4.61 -7.39 -24.86
C ILE A 109 -4.53 -6.06 -25.62
N SER A 110 -3.40 -5.81 -26.27
CA SER A 110 -3.27 -4.69 -27.20
C SER A 110 -3.71 -5.14 -28.59
N LEU A 111 -4.69 -4.46 -29.17
CA LEU A 111 -5.23 -4.77 -30.51
C LEU A 111 -4.67 -3.85 -31.61
N GLU A 112 -3.89 -2.86 -31.23
CA GLU A 112 -3.39 -1.81 -32.11
C GLU A 112 -1.86 -1.81 -32.13
N GLY A 113 -1.29 -1.37 -33.26
CA GLY A 113 0.16 -1.38 -33.49
C GLY A 113 0.86 -0.16 -32.89
N TYR A 114 0.72 0.04 -31.58
CA TYR A 114 1.45 1.07 -30.85
C TYR A 114 2.93 0.71 -30.71
N SER A 115 3.80 1.73 -30.58
CA SER A 115 5.24 1.53 -30.44
C SER A 115 5.66 1.34 -28.99
N SER A 116 4.83 1.79 -28.04
CA SER A 116 5.10 1.67 -26.62
C SER A 116 3.82 1.77 -25.81
N ALA A 117 3.88 1.30 -24.57
CA ALA A 117 2.82 1.52 -23.61
C ALA A 117 3.37 1.74 -22.20
N GLU A 118 2.65 2.51 -21.39
CA GLU A 118 2.82 2.60 -19.95
C GLU A 118 1.59 1.97 -19.31
N VAL A 119 1.78 0.99 -18.43
CA VAL A 119 0.71 0.43 -17.59
C VAL A 119 0.82 1.07 -16.22
N LEU A 120 -0.31 1.59 -15.72
CA LEU A 120 -0.39 2.35 -14.49
C LEU A 120 -1.41 1.73 -13.55
N VAL A 121 -1.05 1.64 -12.28
CA VAL A 121 -1.96 1.31 -11.19
C VAL A 121 -1.95 2.47 -10.19
N GLU A 122 -3.12 3.03 -9.91
CA GLU A 122 -3.30 4.14 -8.97
C GLU A 122 -4.25 3.74 -7.85
N ALA A 123 -3.85 3.96 -6.59
CA ALA A 123 -4.70 3.77 -5.42
C ALA A 123 -4.28 4.73 -4.29
N ASP A 124 -5.23 5.45 -3.68
CA ASP A 124 -5.00 6.30 -2.49
C ASP A 124 -3.79 7.26 -2.63
N ASN A 125 -3.72 8.01 -3.74
CA ASN A 125 -2.62 8.91 -4.10
C ASN A 125 -1.24 8.23 -4.26
N LYS A 126 -1.20 6.89 -4.32
CA LYS A 126 -0.04 6.12 -4.75
C LYS A 126 -0.22 5.73 -6.21
N LYS A 127 0.91 5.61 -6.89
CA LYS A 127 0.99 5.19 -8.29
C LYS A 127 2.21 4.31 -8.46
N ILE A 128 2.02 3.18 -9.13
CA ILE A 128 3.09 2.32 -9.66
C ILE A 128 2.87 2.14 -11.15
N PHE A 129 3.93 1.89 -11.90
CA PHE A 129 3.85 1.75 -13.35
C PHE A 129 5.01 0.91 -13.89
N PHE A 130 4.83 0.39 -15.10
CA PHE A 130 5.88 -0.20 -15.92
C PHE A 130 5.68 0.11 -17.40
N PHE A 131 6.73 -0.08 -18.19
CA PHE A 131 6.73 0.25 -19.62
C PHE A 131 6.88 -0.99 -20.49
N LEU A 132 6.19 -0.98 -21.63
CA LEU A 132 6.32 -1.94 -22.71
C LEU A 132 6.86 -1.23 -23.96
N LYS A 133 7.69 -1.96 -24.72
CA LYS A 133 8.32 -1.48 -25.96
C LYS A 133 8.17 -2.47 -27.10
#